data_AF-A0A7W5GC49-F1
#
_entry.id   AF-A0A7W5GC49-F1
#
_cell.length_a   1.000
_cell.length_b   1.000
_cell.length_c   1.000
_cell.angle_alpha   90.00
_cell.angle_beta   90.00
_cell.angle_gamma   90.00
#
_symmetry.space_group_name_H-M   'P 1'
#
loop_
_entity.id
_entity.type
_entity.pdbx_description
1 polymer ?
#
loop_
_entity_poly.entity_id
_entity_poly.type
_entity_poly.pdbx_seq_one_letter_code
_entity_poly.pdbx_strand_id
1 'polypeptide(L)' 'MNDNELRSALLSFQKRFGTPIIFIAKKCGVSREHLSKWINIESYLISNELKIKIKTVIKSEL' A
#
# COMPACT_ATOMS: atom_id res chain seq x y z
N MET A 1 -12.39 2.62 -4.78
CA MET A 1 -11.00 3.08 -4.56
C MET A 1 -10.22 2.98 -5.85
N ASN A 2 -9.99 4.13 -6.46
CA ASN A 2 -8.99 4.30 -7.52
C ASN A 2 -7.57 4.29 -6.91
N ASP A 3 -6.51 4.28 -7.71
CA ASP A 3 -5.12 4.23 -7.20
C ASP A 3 -4.81 5.35 -6.20
N ASN A 4 -5.25 6.59 -6.49
CA ASN A 4 -5.02 7.72 -5.58
C ASN A 4 -5.72 7.56 -4.24
N GLU A 5 -6.94 7.02 -4.22
CA GLU A 5 -7.62 6.73 -2.95
C GLU A 5 -6.95 5.61 -2.17
N LEU A 6 -6.45 4.60 -2.87
CA LEU A 6 -5.75 3.49 -2.23
C LEU A 6 -4.42 3.95 -1.62
N ARG A 7 -3.68 4.83 -2.32
CA ARG A 7 -2.46 5.48 -1.80
C ARG A 7 -2.77 6.29 -0.55
N SER A 8 -3.80 7.15 -0.60
CA SER A 8 -4.20 7.95 0.55
C SER A 8 -4.63 7.09 1.75
N ALA A 9 -5.40 6.03 1.52
CA ALA A 9 -5.79 5.10 2.57
C ALA A 9 -4.59 4.36 3.18
N LEU A 10 -3.62 3.96 2.35
CA LEU A 10 -2.39 3.33 2.80
C LEU A 10 -1.55 4.28 3.66
N LEU A 11 -1.41 5.54 3.26
CA LEU A 11 -0.69 6.56 4.02
C LEU A 11 -1.38 6.88 5.36
N SER A 12 -2.72 6.96 5.36
CA SER A 12 -3.51 7.13 6.59
C SER A 12 -3.36 5.93 7.51
N PHE A 13 -3.37 4.71 6.98
CA PHE A 13 -3.10 3.49 7.74
C PHE A 13 -1.71 3.52 8.38
N GLN A 14 -0.67 3.89 7.63
CA GLN A 14 0.69 4.04 8.16
C GLN A 14 0.77 5.05 9.30
N LYS A 15 0.14 6.23 9.14
CA LYS A 15 0.11 7.27 10.18
C LYS A 15 -0.65 6.82 11.42
N ARG A 16 -1.77 6.13 11.25
CA ARG A 16 -2.64 5.70 12.35
C ARG A 16 -2.00 4.62 13.22
N PHE A 17 -1.35 3.65 12.61
CA PHE A 17 -0.80 2.49 13.32
C PHE A 17 0.71 2.56 13.52
N GLY A 18 1.38 3.60 13.00
CA GLY A 18 2.85 3.66 12.99
C GLY A 18 3.50 2.56 12.14
N THR A 19 2.72 1.92 11.26
CA THR A 19 3.16 0.73 10.52
C THR A 19 4.17 1.12 9.45
N PRO A 20 5.39 0.54 9.47
CA PRO A 20 6.38 0.81 8.43
C PRO A 20 5.95 0.30 7.06
N ILE A 21 6.28 1.04 5.98
CA ILE A 21 6.07 0.60 4.58
C ILE A 21 6.59 -0.81 4.33
N ILE A 22 7.74 -1.16 4.93
CA ILE A 22 8.37 -2.48 4.79
C ILE A 22 7.49 -3.62 5.32
N PHE A 23 6.73 -3.39 6.39
CA PHE A 23 5.82 -4.39 6.93
C PHE A 23 4.67 -4.67 5.96
N ILE A 24 4.09 -3.62 5.39
CA ILE A 24 2.98 -3.72 4.44
C ILE A 24 3.46 -4.36 3.14
N ALA A 25 4.65 -3.98 2.65
CA ALA A 25 5.28 -4.58 1.49
C ALA A 25 5.48 -6.09 1.69
N LYS A 26 6.00 -6.50 2.86
CA LYS A 26 6.18 -7.91 3.22
C LYS A 26 4.84 -8.67 3.27
N LYS A 27 3.79 -8.10 3.87
CA LYS A 27 2.44 -8.68 3.89
C LYS A 27 1.85 -8.83 2.49
N CYS A 28 2.17 -7.91 1.58
CA CYS A 28 1.73 -7.96 0.20
C CYS A 28 2.62 -8.86 -0.70
N GLY A 29 3.76 -9.33 -0.20
CA GLY A 29 4.71 -10.15 -0.94
C GLY A 29 5.53 -9.37 -1.98
N VAL A 30 5.80 -8.08 -1.71
CA VAL A 30 6.59 -7.22 -2.60
C VAL A 30 7.74 -6.53 -1.85
N SER A 31 8.74 -6.06 -2.59
CA SER A 31 9.84 -5.29 -2.02
C SER A 31 9.36 -3.92 -1.51
N ARG A 32 9.98 -3.44 -0.42
CA ARG A 32 9.74 -2.09 0.12
C ARG A 32 9.88 -1.02 -0.97
N GLU A 33 10.89 -1.13 -1.81
CA GLU A 33 11.15 -0.18 -2.91
C GLU A 33 10.04 -0.19 -3.95
N HIS A 34 9.49 -1.35 -4.29
CA HIS A 34 8.39 -1.47 -5.24
C HIS A 34 7.14 -0.75 -4.72
N LEU A 35 6.78 -1.00 -3.45
CA LEU A 35 5.66 -0.32 -2.81
C LEU A 35 5.95 1.19 -2.64
N SER A 36 7.17 1.57 -2.28
CA SER A 36 7.57 2.97 -2.11
C SER A 36 7.54 3.74 -3.43
N LYS A 37 7.98 3.14 -4.55
CA LYS A 37 7.84 3.71 -5.89
C LYS A 37 6.38 3.95 -6.22
N TRP A 38 5.52 2.97 -5.98
CA TRP A 38 4.08 3.14 -6.23
C TRP A 38 3.44 4.25 -5.39
N ILE A 39 3.89 4.46 -4.15
CA ILE A 39 3.37 5.53 -3.28
C ILE A 39 3.83 6.92 -3.75
N ASN A 40 5.10 7.05 -4.13
CA ASN A 40 5.72 8.36 -4.39
C ASN A 40 5.67 8.79 -5.86
N ILE A 41 5.47 7.86 -6.80
CA ILE A 41 5.49 8.12 -8.24
C ILE A 41 4.09 7.87 -8.79
N GLU A 42 3.41 8.94 -9.19
CA GLU A 42 2.00 8.85 -9.62
C GLU A 42 1.81 7.95 -10.84
N SER A 43 2.72 8.03 -11.82
CA SER A 43 2.72 7.23 -13.05
C SER A 43 3.13 5.77 -12.85
N TYR A 44 3.62 5.40 -11.66
CA TYR A 44 4.01 4.02 -11.39
C TYR A 44 2.77 3.17 -11.17
N LEU A 45 2.62 2.14 -12.00
CA LEU A 45 1.49 1.22 -11.96
C LEU A 45 1.88 -0.06 -11.24
N ILE A 46 0.93 -0.61 -10.50
CA ILE A 46 1.04 -1.93 -9.88
C ILE A 46 -0.06 -2.85 -10.37
N SER A 47 0.16 -4.15 -10.28
CA SER A 47 -0.83 -5.15 -10.66
C SER A 47 -2.12 -5.04 -9.81
N ASN A 48 -3.24 -5.42 -10.39
CA ASN A 48 -4.52 -5.47 -9.67
C ASN A 48 -4.46 -6.42 -8.47
N GLU A 49 -3.71 -7.52 -8.57
CA GLU A 49 -3.46 -8.42 -7.45
C GLU A 49 -2.80 -7.71 -6.27
N LEU A 50 -1.80 -6.86 -6.51
CA LEU A 50 -1.15 -6.08 -5.45
C LEU A 50 -2.13 -5.08 -4.82
N LYS A 51 -2.97 -4.43 -5.64
CA LYS A 51 -4.02 -3.53 -5.14
C LYS A 51 -5.00 -4.24 -4.22
N ILE A 52 -5.41 -5.47 -4.58
CA ILE A 52 -6.30 -6.30 -3.75
C ILE A 52 -5.63 -6.64 -2.42
N LYS A 53 -4.36 -7.08 -2.44
CA LYS A 53 -3.61 -7.38 -1.21
C LYS A 53 -3.48 -6.17 -0.29
N ILE A 54 -3.16 -4.99 -0.84
CA ILE A 54 -3.08 -3.74 -0.07
C ILE A 54 -4.44 -3.41 0.56
N LYS A 55 -5.54 -3.54 -0.18
CA LYS A 55 -6.90 -3.34 0.35
C LYS A 55 -7.21 -4.29 1.50
N THR A 56 -6.86 -5.57 1.36
CA THR A 56 -7.06 -6.57 2.41
C THR A 56 -6.26 -6.25 3.66
N VAL A 57 -5.00 -5.83 3.52
CA VAL A 57 -4.16 -5.43 4.66
C VAL A 57 -4.76 -4.22 5.40
N ILE A 58 -5.17 -3.19 4.65
CA ILE A 58 -5.78 -1.99 5.25
C ILE A 58 -7.11 -2.34 5.95
N LYS A 59 -7.94 -3.21 5.34
CA LYS A 59 -9.24 -3.62 5.90
C LYS A 59 -9.13 -4.58 7.08
N SER A 60 -8.13 -5.45 7.11
CA SER A 60 -7.97 -6.44 8.18
C SER A 60 -7.62 -5.82 9.53
N GLU A 61 -7.14 -4.57 9.51
CA GLU A 61 -6.65 -3.84 10.69
C GLU A 61 -7.55 -2.63 11.01
N LEU A 62 -8.61 -2.40 10.22
CA LEU A 62 -9.66 -1.40 10.44
C LEU A 62 -10.80 -1.99 11.27
#